data_AF-A0A2W6MSL6-F1
#
_entry.id   AF-A0A2W6MSL6-F1
#
_cell.length_a   1.000
_cell.length_b   1.000
_cell.length_c   1.000
_cell.angle_alpha   90.00
_cell.angle_beta   90.00
_cell.angle_gamma   90.00
#
_symmetry.space_group_name_H-M   'P 1'
#
loop_
_entity.id
_entity.type
_entity.pdbx_description
1 polymer ?
#
loop_
_entity_poly.entity_id
_entity_poly.type
_entity_poly.pdbx_seq_one_letter_code
_entity_poly.pdbx_strand_id
1 'polypeptide(L)'
;MKNTKKELIFTDILAGVKYFTFEDKGKFGILREDNKVVLKPVFDVIEDFSINYFEFNNDEQEHLFVNKHKNLKNLYYEGKSYNFGLLFRLNSKFGIVDFKGNVIIKPIYTYIHSFNNDGLAFVRKDKKCGYINKKGEVIVKIEYDQIYTTELKAKNYIFIKNEKYGLMDKKFNILLEDCEWIQSFSDKDSYCLFSENGKYGVLNRNGEIVVNPVYEKLFMNESNFFYKEGDNFKKITLKKMIANNKKQYKISHNEFASFLKTPAPTLYNWGNNDKDYKKNLYNFLRSFKKQELEYFLKSENGLSDYKISKITKVPAKTLSNWAKSDSYLNVIYRILKGIDLKALNIFYK
;
A
#
# COMPACT_ATOMS: atom_id res chain seq x y z
N MET A 1 1.40 -21.02 60.18
CA MET A 1 1.69 -20.45 58.85
C MET A 1 2.93 -21.14 58.30
N LYS A 2 2.79 -21.97 57.27
CA LYS A 2 3.96 -22.43 56.50
C LYS A 2 4.36 -21.24 55.62
N ASN A 3 5.37 -20.48 56.05
CA ASN A 3 5.90 -19.37 55.25
C ASN A 3 6.82 -19.93 54.15
N THR A 4 6.23 -20.40 53.05
CA THR A 4 6.96 -20.66 51.82
C THR A 4 7.27 -19.31 51.15
N LYS A 5 8.38 -18.68 51.57
CA LYS A 5 8.95 -17.54 50.84
C LYS A 5 9.74 -18.08 49.65
N LYS A 6 9.32 -17.76 48.42
CA LYS A 6 10.10 -18.01 47.21
C LYS A 6 10.71 -16.68 46.75
N GLU A 7 12.03 -16.63 46.70
CA GLU A 7 12.75 -15.48 46.12
C GLU A 7 12.45 -15.41 44.63
N LEU A 8 12.12 -14.21 44.15
CA LEU A 8 12.00 -13.94 42.71
C LEU A 8 13.40 -13.61 42.19
N ILE A 9 13.94 -14.46 41.33
CA ILE A 9 15.32 -14.34 40.83
C ILE A 9 15.28 -13.56 39.52
N PHE A 10 15.69 -12.30 39.60
CA PHE A 10 15.79 -11.40 38.46
C PHE A 10 17.10 -11.62 37.69
N THR A 11 17.05 -11.99 36.41
CA THR A 11 18.24 -12.01 35.54
C THR A 11 18.48 -10.62 34.92
N ASP A 12 19.62 -10.04 35.31
CA ASP A 12 20.36 -8.88 34.77
C ASP A 12 19.89 -7.41 34.98
N ILE A 13 20.53 -6.80 35.99
CA ILE A 13 21.08 -5.43 36.04
C ILE A 13 20.06 -4.26 36.18
N LEU A 14 20.09 -3.63 37.38
CA LEU A 14 19.42 -2.38 37.82
C LEU A 14 18.10 -2.50 38.62
N ALA A 15 18.17 -3.13 39.80
CA ALA A 15 17.68 -2.56 41.07
C ALA A 15 18.12 -3.48 42.22
N GLY A 16 19.01 -3.02 43.10
CA GLY A 16 19.52 -3.80 44.25
C GLY A 16 18.51 -4.00 45.37
N VAL A 17 17.25 -4.28 45.04
CA VAL A 17 16.14 -4.50 45.97
C VAL A 17 15.52 -5.84 45.62
N LYS A 18 15.57 -6.80 46.54
CA LYS A 18 14.95 -8.12 46.34
C LYS A 18 13.46 -8.08 46.59
N TYR A 19 12.74 -8.93 45.87
CA TYR A 19 11.31 -9.17 46.06
C TYR A 19 11.07 -10.65 46.27
N PHE A 20 10.07 -10.95 47.09
CA PHE A 20 9.72 -12.31 47.46
C PHE A 20 8.23 -12.49 47.31
N THR A 21 7.82 -13.65 46.82
CA THR A 21 6.43 -14.07 46.96
C THR A 21 6.22 -14.61 48.37
N PHE A 22 5.04 -14.37 48.92
CA PHE A 22 4.60 -14.96 50.17
C PHE A 22 3.16 -15.44 50.04
N GLU A 23 2.83 -16.50 50.74
CA GLU A 23 1.50 -17.10 50.73
C GLU A 23 0.78 -16.80 52.06
N ASP A 24 -0.48 -16.39 51.98
CA ASP A 24 -1.40 -16.29 53.11
C ASP A 24 -2.76 -16.88 52.69
N LYS A 25 -3.24 -17.87 53.45
CA LYS A 25 -4.51 -18.58 53.20
C LYS A 25 -4.70 -19.07 51.76
N GLY A 26 -3.63 -19.59 51.14
CA GLY A 26 -3.68 -20.13 49.77
C GLY A 26 -3.65 -19.07 48.67
N LYS A 27 -3.50 -17.79 49.00
CA LYS A 27 -3.28 -16.70 48.05
C LYS A 27 -1.88 -16.15 48.19
N PHE A 28 -1.29 -15.72 47.09
CA PHE A 28 0.06 -15.18 47.03
C PHE A 28 0.07 -13.65 46.92
N GLY A 29 1.03 -13.03 47.62
CA GLY A 29 1.34 -11.61 47.55
C GLY A 29 2.84 -11.39 47.34
N ILE A 30 3.25 -10.12 47.19
CA ILE A 30 4.65 -9.73 47.05
C ILE A 30 5.08 -8.85 48.21
N LEU A 31 6.23 -9.18 48.79
CA LEU A 31 6.92 -8.33 49.75
C LEU A 31 8.31 -7.95 49.22
N ARG A 32 8.76 -6.77 49.64
CA ARG A 32 10.13 -6.29 49.43
C ARG A 32 11.06 -6.89 50.48
N GLU A 33 12.36 -6.89 50.22
CA GLU A 33 13.41 -7.38 51.14
C GLU A 33 13.32 -6.85 52.58
N ASP A 34 12.82 -5.64 52.77
CA ASP A 34 12.55 -5.05 54.09
C ASP A 34 11.21 -5.50 54.73
N ASN A 35 10.61 -6.57 54.21
CA ASN A 35 9.30 -7.11 54.57
C ASN A 35 8.10 -6.17 54.35
N LYS A 36 8.28 -5.05 53.62
CA LYS A 36 7.14 -4.21 53.24
C LYS A 36 6.28 -4.94 52.21
N VAL A 37 5.01 -5.13 52.53
CA VAL A 37 4.02 -5.69 51.59
C VAL A 37 3.85 -4.71 50.43
N VAL A 38 4.22 -5.16 49.23
CA VAL A 38 4.05 -4.44 47.97
C VAL A 38 2.70 -4.80 47.36
N LEU A 39 2.34 -6.08 47.40
CA LEU A 39 1.05 -6.60 46.97
C LEU A 39 0.49 -7.53 48.05
N LYS A 40 -0.77 -7.28 48.44
CA LYS A 40 -1.48 -8.13 49.38
C LYS A 40 -1.74 -9.52 48.78
N PRO A 41 -1.81 -10.58 49.61
CA PRO A 41 -2.00 -11.94 49.14
C PRO A 41 -3.44 -12.18 48.70
N VAL A 42 -3.71 -11.94 47.40
CA VAL A 42 -5.04 -12.10 46.80
C VAL A 42 -5.00 -12.87 45.46
N PHE A 43 -3.82 -13.31 45.03
CA PHE A 43 -3.60 -13.96 43.74
C PHE A 43 -3.42 -15.47 43.89
N ASP A 44 -3.84 -16.26 42.91
CA ASP A 44 -3.72 -17.71 42.94
C ASP A 44 -2.33 -18.20 42.56
N VAL A 45 -1.66 -17.48 41.65
CA VAL A 45 -0.28 -17.78 41.24
C VAL A 45 0.45 -16.46 40.94
N ILE A 46 1.75 -16.41 41.26
CA ILE A 46 2.68 -15.36 40.85
C ILE A 46 3.72 -15.96 39.92
N GLU A 47 3.77 -15.50 38.67
CA GLU A 47 4.81 -15.83 37.71
C GLU A 47 5.69 -14.61 37.41
N ASP A 48 7.00 -14.84 37.30
CA ASP A 48 8.02 -13.81 37.09
C ASP A 48 8.19 -13.51 35.60
N PHE A 49 7.97 -12.26 35.20
CA PHE A 49 8.10 -11.82 33.82
C PHE A 49 8.96 -10.56 33.74
N SER A 50 10.29 -10.74 33.83
CA SER A 50 11.30 -9.67 33.80
C SER A 50 11.28 -8.72 35.01
N ILE A 51 12.40 -8.01 35.23
CA ILE A 51 12.78 -7.21 36.42
C ILE A 51 11.72 -6.20 36.92
N ASN A 52 10.70 -5.88 36.12
CA ASN A 52 9.73 -4.83 36.42
C ASN A 52 8.26 -5.25 36.35
N TYR A 53 7.93 -6.49 35.93
CA TYR A 53 6.55 -6.94 35.82
C TYR A 53 6.36 -8.31 36.45
N PHE A 54 5.24 -8.45 37.13
CA PHE A 54 4.76 -9.72 37.62
C PHE A 54 3.46 -10.04 36.91
N GLU A 55 3.31 -11.30 36.51
CA GLU A 55 2.08 -11.85 35.96
C GLU A 55 1.41 -12.68 37.05
N PHE A 56 0.11 -12.52 37.22
CA PHE A 56 -0.64 -13.24 38.23
C PHE A 56 -1.94 -13.74 37.68
N ASN A 57 -2.33 -14.93 38.12
CA ASN A 57 -3.63 -15.48 37.85
C ASN A 57 -4.55 -15.30 39.06
N ASN A 58 -5.83 -15.01 38.84
CA ASN A 58 -6.87 -15.01 39.88
C ASN A 58 -7.91 -16.13 39.59
N ASP A 59 -8.85 -16.35 40.52
CA ASP A 59 -9.92 -17.36 40.39
C ASP A 59 -10.75 -17.23 39.08
N GLU A 60 -10.68 -16.08 38.40
CA GLU A 60 -11.36 -15.77 37.13
C GLU A 60 -10.48 -15.99 35.88
N GLN A 61 -9.29 -16.61 36.01
CA GLN A 61 -8.32 -16.82 34.93
C GLN A 61 -7.78 -15.52 34.30
N GLU A 62 -7.75 -14.42 35.06
CA GLU A 62 -7.28 -13.12 34.58
C GLU A 62 -5.79 -12.91 34.87
N HIS A 63 -5.01 -12.66 33.82
CA HIS A 63 -3.58 -12.37 33.90
C HIS A 63 -3.34 -10.87 34.12
N LEU A 64 -2.85 -10.45 35.30
CA LEU A 64 -2.65 -9.03 35.66
C LEU A 64 -1.17 -8.63 35.71
N PHE A 65 -0.85 -7.46 35.17
CA PHE A 65 0.49 -6.86 35.24
C PHE A 65 0.65 -5.81 36.33
N VAL A 66 1.62 -5.99 37.24
CA VAL A 66 1.99 -4.95 38.20
C VAL A 66 3.42 -4.48 37.98
N ASN A 67 3.59 -3.17 37.74
CA ASN A 67 4.90 -2.54 37.70
C ASN A 67 5.33 -2.09 39.11
N LYS A 68 6.60 -2.32 39.48
CA LYS A 68 7.17 -1.90 40.78
C LYS A 68 6.97 -0.41 41.12
N HIS A 69 6.77 0.44 40.11
CA HIS A 69 6.59 1.89 40.24
C HIS A 69 5.15 2.36 40.00
N LYS A 70 4.27 1.53 39.44
CA LYS A 70 2.90 1.91 39.08
C LYS A 70 1.94 0.72 39.16
N ASN A 71 0.87 0.88 39.92
CA ASN A 71 -0.28 -0.03 39.93
C ASN A 71 -1.10 0.16 38.65
N LEU A 72 -0.70 -0.50 37.55
CA LEU A 72 -1.52 -0.62 36.37
C LEU A 72 -2.54 -1.75 36.59
N LYS A 73 -3.76 -1.40 36.97
CA LYS A 73 -4.82 -2.39 37.20
C LYS A 73 -5.48 -2.78 35.88
N ASN A 74 -5.88 -4.05 35.76
CA ASN A 74 -6.75 -4.60 34.70
C ASN A 74 -6.11 -4.65 33.29
N LEU A 75 -4.78 -4.79 33.20
CA LEU A 75 -4.11 -5.05 31.92
C LEU A 75 -3.88 -6.56 31.75
N TYR A 76 -4.45 -7.13 30.70
CA TYR A 76 -4.36 -8.55 30.37
C TYR A 76 -3.18 -8.81 29.44
N TYR A 77 -2.29 -9.75 29.79
CA TYR A 77 -1.21 -10.16 28.89
C TYR A 77 -1.73 -11.06 27.77
N GLU A 78 -1.13 -10.92 26.59
CA GLU A 78 -1.46 -11.71 25.40
C GLU A 78 -0.26 -12.56 24.95
N GLY A 79 0.71 -12.81 25.83
CA GLY A 79 1.86 -13.67 25.51
C GLY A 79 2.89 -13.06 24.56
N LYS A 80 2.72 -11.78 24.16
CA LYS A 80 3.61 -11.09 23.20
C LYS A 80 4.39 -9.95 23.84
N SER A 81 5.71 -10.11 23.90
CA SER A 81 6.65 -9.08 24.31
C SER A 81 7.49 -8.59 23.13
N TYR A 82 7.89 -7.33 23.19
CA TYR A 82 8.84 -6.70 22.28
C TYR A 82 9.98 -6.09 23.09
N ASN A 83 11.13 -5.85 22.46
CA ASN A 83 12.27 -5.22 23.15
C ASN A 83 12.00 -3.78 23.63
N PHE A 84 10.86 -3.19 23.29
CA PHE A 84 10.45 -1.86 23.71
C PHE A 84 9.19 -1.86 24.60
N GLY A 85 8.54 -3.00 24.83
CA GLY A 85 7.31 -3.04 25.63
C GLY A 85 6.53 -4.34 25.51
N LEU A 86 5.48 -4.44 26.31
CA LEU A 86 4.60 -5.61 26.42
C LEU A 86 3.25 -5.31 25.76
N LEU A 87 2.76 -6.23 24.92
CA LEU A 87 1.40 -6.17 24.40
C LEU A 87 0.42 -6.51 25.52
N PHE A 88 -0.54 -5.64 25.75
CA PHE A 88 -1.61 -5.87 26.73
C PHE A 88 -2.98 -5.63 26.09
N ARG A 89 -4.01 -6.19 26.71
CA ARG A 89 -5.42 -5.97 26.38
C ARG A 89 -6.10 -5.29 27.57
N LEU A 90 -7.00 -4.35 27.28
CA LEU A 90 -7.87 -3.67 28.24
C LEU A 90 -9.22 -3.44 27.56
N ASN A 91 -10.33 -3.85 28.19
CA ASN A 91 -11.68 -3.73 27.61
C ASN A 91 -11.77 -4.26 26.17
N SER A 92 -11.19 -5.43 25.91
CA SER A 92 -11.13 -6.07 24.58
C SER A 92 -10.39 -5.27 23.49
N LYS A 93 -9.55 -4.30 23.89
CA LYS A 93 -8.70 -3.51 23.00
C LYS A 93 -7.22 -3.67 23.37
N PHE A 94 -6.36 -3.70 22.37
CA PHE A 94 -4.93 -3.96 22.49
C PHE A 94 -4.11 -2.67 22.50
N GLY A 95 -3.12 -2.62 23.40
CA GLY A 95 -2.14 -1.55 23.54
C GLY A 95 -0.75 -2.10 23.88
N ILE A 96 0.24 -1.22 23.99
CA ILE A 96 1.61 -1.57 24.38
C ILE A 96 2.07 -0.64 25.47
N VAL A 97 2.67 -1.22 26.52
CA VAL A 97 3.25 -0.51 27.66
C VAL A 97 4.76 -0.70 27.66
N ASP A 98 5.53 0.34 27.95
CA ASP A 98 6.98 0.26 28.12
C ASP A 98 7.35 -0.50 29.41
N PHE A 99 8.65 -0.73 29.63
CA PHE A 99 9.06 -1.46 30.83
C PHE A 99 8.93 -0.66 32.16
N LYS A 100 8.55 0.62 32.08
CA LYS A 100 8.33 1.54 33.21
C LYS A 100 6.84 1.76 33.52
N GLY A 101 5.94 1.12 32.79
CA GLY A 101 4.49 1.24 32.98
C GLY A 101 3.87 2.42 32.23
N ASN A 102 4.57 3.02 31.27
CA ASN A 102 4.03 4.07 30.43
C ASN A 102 3.41 3.47 29.17
N VAL A 103 2.18 3.86 28.86
CA VAL A 103 1.49 3.42 27.65
C VAL A 103 2.16 4.04 26.42
N ILE A 104 2.81 3.21 25.60
CA ILE A 104 3.37 3.60 24.31
C ILE A 104 2.25 3.63 23.27
N ILE A 105 1.45 2.55 23.21
CA ILE A 105 0.33 2.40 22.28
C ILE A 105 -0.94 2.25 23.10
N LYS A 106 -1.88 3.18 22.91
CA LYS A 106 -3.15 3.18 23.64
C LYS A 106 -3.99 1.93 23.28
N PRO A 107 -4.73 1.35 24.25
CA PRO A 107 -5.59 0.20 24.01
C PRO A 107 -6.87 0.60 23.29
N ILE A 108 -6.76 0.94 22.00
CA ILE A 108 -7.88 1.38 21.16
C ILE A 108 -8.11 0.46 19.95
N TYR A 109 -7.21 -0.50 19.72
CA TYR A 109 -7.23 -1.40 18.58
C TYR A 109 -7.92 -2.70 18.95
N THR A 110 -8.76 -3.25 18.07
CA THR A 110 -9.30 -4.62 18.26
C THR A 110 -8.29 -5.70 17.89
N TYR A 111 -7.20 -5.32 17.22
CA TYR A 111 -6.12 -6.23 16.85
C TYR A 111 -4.84 -5.44 16.57
N ILE A 112 -3.70 -5.94 17.05
CA ILE A 112 -2.35 -5.49 16.68
C ILE A 112 -1.55 -6.73 16.25
N HIS A 113 -1.12 -6.77 15.00
CA HIS A 113 -0.21 -7.81 14.52
C HIS A 113 1.21 -7.55 15.04
N SER A 114 2.06 -8.59 15.06
CA SER A 114 3.50 -8.43 15.35
C SER A 114 4.15 -7.41 14.40
N PHE A 115 5.04 -6.59 14.97
CA PHE A 115 5.86 -5.65 14.21
C PHE A 115 6.81 -6.39 13.27
N ASN A 116 6.87 -5.96 12.01
CA ASN A 116 7.81 -6.47 11.02
C ASN A 116 9.22 -5.88 11.22
N ASN A 117 10.17 -6.27 10.35
CA ASN A 117 11.55 -5.80 10.41
C ASN A 117 11.69 -4.28 10.20
N ASP A 118 10.73 -3.64 9.52
CA ASP A 118 10.68 -2.18 9.35
C ASP A 118 10.04 -1.46 10.56
N GLY A 119 9.63 -2.21 11.58
CA GLY A 119 9.00 -1.67 12.78
C GLY A 119 7.57 -1.19 12.58
N LEU A 120 6.85 -1.81 11.64
CA LEU A 120 5.45 -1.55 11.34
C LEU A 120 4.56 -2.70 11.80
N ALA A 121 3.42 -2.37 12.37
CA ALA A 121 2.38 -3.34 12.76
C ALA A 121 1.07 -3.03 12.03
N PHE A 122 0.48 -4.07 11.44
CA PHE A 122 -0.90 -4.02 10.96
C PHE A 122 -1.86 -3.94 12.16
N VAL A 123 -2.83 -3.04 12.10
CA VAL A 123 -3.80 -2.84 13.17
C VAL A 123 -5.22 -2.83 12.64
N ARG A 124 -6.17 -3.26 13.48
CA ARG A 124 -7.60 -3.07 13.23
C ARG A 124 -8.24 -2.20 14.32
N LYS A 125 -9.09 -1.29 13.89
CA LYS A 125 -9.95 -0.46 14.73
C LYS A 125 -11.30 -0.31 14.03
N ASP A 126 -12.38 -0.62 14.74
CA ASP A 126 -13.75 -0.43 14.27
C ASP A 126 -14.01 -1.04 12.87
N LYS A 127 -13.56 -2.28 12.66
CA LYS A 127 -13.60 -3.05 11.39
C LYS A 127 -12.73 -2.51 10.24
N LYS A 128 -12.12 -1.34 10.39
CA LYS A 128 -11.13 -0.80 9.45
C LYS A 128 -9.72 -1.19 9.87
N CYS A 129 -8.78 -1.10 8.93
CA CYS A 129 -7.39 -1.45 9.13
C CYS A 129 -6.42 -0.40 8.58
N GLY A 130 -5.21 -0.45 9.10
CA GLY A 130 -4.10 0.44 8.75
C GLY A 130 -2.79 -0.07 9.36
N TYR A 131 -1.78 0.78 9.42
CA TYR A 131 -0.46 0.45 9.96
C TYR A 131 0.00 1.51 10.95
N ILE A 132 0.66 1.07 12.02
CA ILE A 132 1.32 1.93 12.99
C ILE A 132 2.80 1.57 13.10
N ASN A 133 3.62 2.50 13.56
CA ASN A 133 5.00 2.22 13.95
C ASN A 133 5.11 1.84 15.44
N LYS A 134 6.33 1.52 15.91
CA LYS A 134 6.62 1.15 17.31
C LYS A 134 6.25 2.22 18.35
N LYS A 135 6.09 3.49 17.95
CA LYS A 135 5.65 4.60 18.80
C LYS A 135 4.11 4.75 18.82
N GLY A 136 3.39 3.93 18.05
CA GLY A 136 1.95 4.05 17.88
C GLY A 136 1.51 5.11 16.88
N GLU A 137 2.43 5.74 16.16
CA GLU A 137 2.11 6.72 15.12
C GLU A 137 1.49 6.00 13.92
N VAL A 138 0.37 6.53 13.43
CA VAL A 138 -0.34 5.98 12.27
C VAL A 138 0.43 6.29 11.00
N ILE A 139 0.97 5.25 10.35
CA ILE A 139 1.70 5.32 9.08
C ILE A 139 0.74 5.17 7.91
N VAL A 140 -0.25 4.28 8.04
CA VAL A 140 -1.35 4.13 7.09
C VAL A 140 -2.65 4.36 7.84
N LYS A 141 -3.46 5.31 7.36
CA LYS A 141 -4.76 5.66 7.95
C LYS A 141 -5.63 4.42 8.14
N ILE A 142 -6.38 4.39 9.23
CA ILE A 142 -7.25 3.26 9.59
C ILE A 142 -8.62 3.44 8.94
N GLU A 143 -8.65 3.37 7.61
CA GLU A 143 -9.85 3.63 6.81
C GLU A 143 -10.12 2.53 5.76
N TYR A 144 -9.22 1.56 5.63
CA TYR A 144 -9.32 0.48 4.66
C TYR A 144 -10.09 -0.70 5.22
N ASP A 145 -10.89 -1.36 4.40
CA ASP A 145 -11.58 -2.59 4.76
C ASP A 145 -10.58 -3.74 4.89
N GLN A 146 -9.60 -3.79 3.97
CA GLN A 146 -8.51 -4.76 3.98
C GLN A 146 -7.24 -4.14 3.39
N ILE A 147 -6.08 -4.59 3.88
CA ILE A 147 -4.77 -4.39 3.25
C ILE A 147 -4.03 -5.73 3.35
N TYR A 148 -3.51 -6.23 2.23
CA TYR A 148 -2.82 -7.52 2.20
C TYR A 148 -1.79 -7.60 1.06
N THR A 149 -0.93 -8.62 1.15
CA THR A 149 0.03 -8.99 0.13
C THR A 149 0.28 -10.49 0.20
N THR A 150 0.60 -11.11 -0.94
CA THR A 150 0.96 -12.53 -1.04
C THR A 150 2.48 -12.74 -1.17
N GLU A 151 3.25 -11.64 -1.20
CA GLU A 151 4.71 -11.66 -1.34
C GLU A 151 5.38 -11.93 0.01
N LEU A 152 6.45 -12.75 0.03
CA LEU A 152 7.24 -12.95 1.24
C LEU A 152 7.98 -11.67 1.66
N LYS A 153 8.41 -10.90 0.66
CA LYS A 153 8.98 -9.56 0.84
C LYS A 153 8.11 -8.57 0.08
N ALA A 154 7.11 -8.06 0.78
CA ALA A 154 6.14 -7.10 0.24
C ALA A 154 6.83 -5.96 -0.53
N LYS A 155 6.61 -5.92 -1.85
CA LYS A 155 6.98 -4.79 -2.71
C LYS A 155 5.74 -3.94 -3.01
N ASN A 156 4.59 -4.60 -3.08
CA ASN A 156 3.30 -3.98 -3.26
C ASN A 156 2.29 -4.53 -2.24
N TYR A 157 1.29 -3.71 -1.92
CA TYR A 157 0.11 -4.12 -1.16
C TYR A 157 -1.14 -3.83 -1.97
N ILE A 158 -2.12 -4.73 -1.87
CA ILE A 158 -3.48 -4.47 -2.33
C ILE A 158 -4.28 -3.97 -1.14
N PHE A 159 -5.12 -2.97 -1.38
CA PHE A 159 -6.12 -2.55 -0.40
C PHE A 159 -7.52 -2.62 -0.98
N ILE A 160 -8.49 -2.75 -0.09
CA ILE A 160 -9.91 -2.59 -0.38
C ILE A 160 -10.45 -1.43 0.46
N LYS A 161 -11.16 -0.53 -0.19
CA LYS A 161 -11.86 0.60 0.45
C LYS A 161 -13.18 0.82 -0.28
N ASN A 162 -14.29 0.76 0.45
CA ASN A 162 -15.64 0.96 -0.11
C ASN A 162 -15.91 0.04 -1.31
N GLU A 163 -15.61 -1.26 -1.15
CA GLU A 163 -15.79 -2.31 -2.17
C GLU A 163 -14.93 -2.16 -3.44
N LYS A 164 -14.07 -1.14 -3.51
CA LYS A 164 -13.11 -0.94 -4.58
C LYS A 164 -11.71 -1.36 -4.16
N TYR A 165 -10.94 -1.83 -5.14
CA TYR A 165 -9.57 -2.26 -4.96
C TYR A 165 -8.60 -1.15 -5.34
N GLY A 166 -7.41 -1.18 -4.74
CA GLY A 166 -6.30 -0.36 -5.15
C GLY A 166 -4.96 -1.02 -4.87
N LEU A 167 -3.90 -0.39 -5.38
CA LEU A 167 -2.52 -0.84 -5.27
C LEU A 167 -1.68 0.25 -4.62
N MET A 168 -0.80 -0.14 -3.72
CA MET A 168 0.21 0.74 -3.16
C MET A 168 1.61 0.11 -3.19
N ASP A 169 2.64 0.95 -3.14
CA ASP A 169 4.02 0.50 -3.03
C ASP A 169 4.39 0.11 -1.59
N LYS A 170 5.62 -0.39 -1.39
CA LYS A 170 6.16 -0.75 -0.07
C LYS A 170 6.27 0.41 0.93
N LYS A 171 6.19 1.65 0.48
CA LYS A 171 6.16 2.86 1.31
C LYS A 171 4.72 3.34 1.53
N PHE A 172 3.73 2.55 1.11
CA PHE A 172 2.30 2.85 1.15
C PHE A 172 1.89 4.06 0.30
N ASN A 173 2.69 4.43 -0.72
CA ASN A 173 2.23 5.39 -1.73
C ASN A 173 1.22 4.70 -2.64
N ILE A 174 0.12 5.38 -2.90
CA ILE A 174 -0.95 4.88 -3.75
C ILE A 174 -0.50 4.92 -5.22
N LEU A 175 -0.58 3.77 -5.89
CA LEU A 175 -0.20 3.58 -7.28
C LEU A 175 -1.41 3.46 -8.21
N LEU A 176 -2.50 2.87 -7.72
CA LEU A 176 -3.79 2.73 -8.40
C LEU A 176 -4.92 2.76 -7.37
N GLU A 177 -6.04 3.40 -7.69
CA GLU A 177 -7.27 3.43 -6.86
C GLU A 177 -8.49 3.05 -7.68
N ASP A 178 -9.58 2.76 -6.96
CA ASP A 178 -10.95 2.64 -7.49
C ASP A 178 -11.19 1.62 -8.61
N CYS A 179 -10.30 0.62 -8.74
CA CYS A 179 -10.50 -0.48 -9.68
C CYS A 179 -11.49 -1.52 -9.13
N GLU A 180 -12.14 -2.27 -10.03
CA GLU A 180 -13.15 -3.27 -9.64
C GLU A 180 -12.52 -4.52 -9.05
N TRP A 181 -11.34 -4.89 -9.53
CA TRP A 181 -10.58 -6.03 -9.06
C TRP A 181 -9.12 -5.91 -9.48
N ILE A 182 -8.22 -6.48 -8.67
CA ILE A 182 -6.79 -6.55 -8.99
C ILE A 182 -6.20 -7.87 -8.50
N GLN A 183 -5.38 -8.48 -9.34
CA GLN A 183 -4.63 -9.68 -9.01
C GLN A 183 -3.44 -9.34 -8.10
N SER A 184 -3.20 -10.16 -7.09
CA SER A 184 -2.00 -10.05 -6.25
C SER A 184 -0.73 -10.40 -7.01
N PHE A 185 0.36 -9.68 -6.73
CA PHE A 185 1.69 -10.03 -7.20
C PHE A 185 2.25 -11.22 -6.42
N SER A 186 2.86 -12.18 -7.11
CA SER A 186 3.86 -13.07 -6.52
C SER A 186 5.25 -12.43 -6.57
N ASP A 187 6.20 -12.99 -5.81
CA ASP A 187 7.59 -12.49 -5.77
C ASP A 187 8.27 -12.45 -7.16
N LYS A 188 7.83 -13.30 -8.11
CA LYS A 188 8.40 -13.44 -9.46
C LYS A 188 7.68 -12.56 -10.50
N ASP A 189 6.47 -12.12 -10.21
CA ASP A 189 5.67 -11.41 -11.20
C ASP A 189 6.23 -10.01 -11.47
N SER A 190 6.28 -9.62 -12.73
CA SER A 190 6.57 -8.23 -13.14
C SER A 190 5.30 -7.44 -13.45
N TYR A 191 4.21 -8.14 -13.69
CA TYR A 191 2.91 -7.59 -14.10
C TYR A 191 1.80 -8.29 -13.33
N CYS A 192 0.64 -7.66 -13.22
CA CYS A 192 -0.57 -8.31 -12.73
C CYS A 192 -1.77 -7.88 -13.57
N LEU A 193 -2.87 -8.63 -13.45
CA LEU A 193 -4.14 -8.26 -14.04
C LEU A 193 -4.92 -7.31 -13.12
N PHE A 194 -5.72 -6.45 -13.73
CA PHE A 194 -6.71 -5.63 -13.04
C PHE A 194 -7.95 -5.48 -13.91
N SER A 195 -9.07 -5.08 -13.33
CA SER A 195 -10.29 -4.83 -14.09
C SER A 195 -10.97 -3.50 -13.78
N GLU A 196 -11.58 -2.94 -14.81
CA GLU A 196 -12.46 -1.78 -14.77
C GLU A 196 -13.55 -1.93 -15.83
N ASN A 197 -14.78 -1.50 -15.52
CA ASN A 197 -15.93 -1.56 -16.41
C ASN A 197 -16.16 -2.99 -16.98
N GLY A 198 -15.95 -4.01 -16.16
CA GLY A 198 -16.11 -5.42 -16.53
C GLY A 198 -15.06 -5.95 -17.53
N LYS A 199 -13.98 -5.22 -17.78
CA LYS A 199 -12.89 -5.65 -18.67
C LYS A 199 -11.55 -5.68 -17.96
N TYR A 200 -10.66 -6.55 -18.43
CA TYR A 200 -9.35 -6.81 -17.85
C TYR A 200 -8.23 -6.14 -18.64
N GLY A 201 -7.30 -5.56 -17.89
CA GLY A 201 -6.06 -4.96 -18.36
C GLY A 201 -4.85 -5.57 -17.66
N VAL A 202 -3.67 -5.01 -17.96
CA VAL A 202 -2.39 -5.42 -17.38
C VAL A 202 -1.66 -4.19 -16.87
N LEU A 203 -1.16 -4.25 -15.64
CA LEU A 203 -0.32 -3.20 -15.05
C LEU A 203 1.00 -3.79 -14.53
N ASN A 204 2.00 -2.93 -14.34
CA ASN A 204 3.28 -3.31 -13.74
C ASN A 204 3.35 -2.95 -12.25
N ARG A 205 4.45 -3.32 -11.57
CA ARG A 205 4.66 -3.06 -10.14
C ARG A 205 4.65 -1.58 -9.71
N ASN A 206 4.85 -0.65 -10.64
CA ASN A 206 4.77 0.79 -10.38
C ASN A 206 3.34 1.32 -10.54
N GLY A 207 2.35 0.46 -10.79
CA GLY A 207 0.97 0.83 -11.08
C GLY A 207 0.75 1.40 -12.48
N GLU A 208 1.74 1.29 -13.37
CA GLU A 208 1.59 1.79 -14.73
C GLU A 208 0.75 0.80 -15.54
N ILE A 209 -0.33 1.30 -16.16
CA ILE A 209 -1.17 0.51 -17.07
C ILE A 209 -0.39 0.23 -18.35
N VAL A 210 -0.02 -1.03 -18.54
CA VAL A 210 0.70 -1.53 -19.73
C VAL A 210 -0.27 -1.88 -20.84
N VAL A 211 -1.42 -2.44 -20.46
CA VAL A 211 -2.54 -2.77 -21.35
C VAL A 211 -3.82 -2.28 -20.72
N ASN A 212 -4.58 -1.45 -21.43
CA ASN A 212 -5.86 -0.94 -20.96
C ASN A 212 -6.87 -2.08 -20.75
N PRO A 213 -7.88 -1.88 -19.88
CA PRO A 213 -8.93 -2.88 -19.67
C PRO A 213 -9.83 -3.00 -20.91
N VAL A 214 -9.53 -3.98 -21.76
CA VAL A 214 -10.20 -4.17 -23.06
C VAL A 214 -10.62 -5.61 -23.32
N TYR A 215 -10.13 -6.56 -22.52
CA TYR A 215 -10.43 -7.98 -22.65
C TYR A 215 -11.57 -8.37 -21.72
N GLU A 216 -12.62 -9.01 -22.23
CA GLU A 216 -13.74 -9.48 -21.37
C GLU A 216 -13.32 -10.58 -20.40
N LYS A 217 -12.39 -11.44 -20.82
CA LYS A 217 -11.73 -12.43 -19.96
C LYS A 217 -10.25 -12.49 -20.31
N LEU A 218 -9.41 -12.39 -19.28
CA LEU A 218 -7.96 -12.45 -19.41
C LEU A 218 -7.39 -13.22 -18.21
N PHE A 219 -6.47 -14.14 -18.49
CA PHE A 219 -5.77 -14.94 -17.49
C PHE A 219 -4.27 -14.86 -17.74
N MET A 220 -3.50 -14.91 -16.66
CA MET A 220 -2.05 -14.90 -16.71
C MET A 220 -1.51 -16.16 -16.03
N ASN A 221 -0.56 -16.84 -16.68
CA ASN A 221 0.18 -17.95 -16.08
C ASN A 221 1.68 -17.77 -16.38
N GLU A 222 2.48 -17.63 -15.33
CA GLU A 222 3.91 -17.31 -15.35
C GLU A 222 4.23 -16.03 -16.14
N SER A 223 4.33 -16.14 -17.46
CA SER A 223 4.62 -15.03 -18.39
C SER A 223 3.72 -15.03 -19.63
N ASN A 224 2.73 -15.91 -19.68
CA ASN A 224 1.79 -16.05 -20.79
C ASN A 224 0.43 -15.48 -20.43
N PHE A 225 -0.22 -14.86 -21.42
CA PHE A 225 -1.58 -14.34 -21.29
C PHE A 225 -2.53 -15.15 -22.16
N PHE A 226 -3.74 -15.37 -21.67
CA PHE A 226 -4.79 -16.08 -22.36
C PHE A 226 -6.05 -15.26 -22.33
N TYR A 227 -6.66 -15.02 -23.49
CA TYR A 227 -7.91 -14.26 -23.60
C TYR A 227 -8.98 -15.09 -24.29
N LYS A 228 -10.25 -14.80 -23.97
CA LYS A 228 -11.39 -15.46 -24.61
C LYS A 228 -11.64 -14.82 -25.99
N GLU A 229 -11.81 -15.65 -27.01
CA GLU A 229 -12.22 -15.25 -28.36
C GLU A 229 -13.22 -16.28 -28.91
N GLY A 230 -14.47 -15.85 -29.09
CA GLY A 230 -15.57 -16.81 -29.27
C GLY A 230 -15.69 -17.69 -28.03
N ASP A 231 -15.80 -19.00 -28.21
CA ASP A 231 -15.87 -19.97 -27.10
C ASP A 231 -14.51 -20.52 -26.65
N ASN A 232 -13.43 -20.13 -27.32
CA ASN A 232 -12.09 -20.66 -27.07
C ASN A 232 -11.18 -19.65 -26.34
N PHE A 233 -10.16 -20.16 -25.67
CA PHE A 233 -9.07 -19.36 -25.14
C PHE A 233 -7.89 -19.36 -26.10
N LYS A 234 -7.39 -18.17 -26.45
CA LYS A 234 -6.18 -18.02 -27.25
C LYS A 234 -5.05 -17.43 -26.41
N LYS A 235 -3.85 -17.97 -26.64
CA LYS A 235 -2.60 -17.45 -26.06
C LYS A 235 -2.18 -16.17 -26.77
N ILE A 236 -1.79 -15.16 -26.01
CA ILE A 236 -1.21 -13.91 -26.52
C ILE A 236 0.01 -13.53 -25.67
N THR A 237 1.00 -12.91 -26.31
CA THR A 237 2.18 -12.40 -25.59
C THR A 237 1.94 -10.94 -25.21
N LEU A 238 2.56 -10.49 -24.12
CA LEU A 238 2.46 -9.09 -23.68
C LEU A 238 2.88 -8.12 -24.80
N LYS A 239 3.95 -8.44 -25.55
CA LYS A 239 4.39 -7.63 -26.70
C LYS A 239 3.29 -7.45 -27.75
N LYS A 240 2.54 -8.52 -28.06
CA LYS A 240 1.40 -8.45 -28.99
C LYS A 240 0.22 -7.67 -28.38
N MET A 241 -0.06 -7.84 -27.10
CA MET A 241 -1.11 -7.08 -26.40
C MET A 241 -0.82 -5.57 -26.43
N ILE A 242 0.41 -5.17 -26.13
CA ILE A 242 0.84 -3.76 -26.19
C ILE A 242 0.70 -3.22 -27.62
N ALA A 243 1.13 -3.99 -28.64
CA ALA A 243 0.97 -3.58 -30.04
C ALA A 243 -0.50 -3.42 -30.44
N ASN A 244 -1.40 -4.27 -29.94
CA ASN A 244 -2.84 -4.18 -30.18
C ASN A 244 -3.46 -3.00 -29.42
N ASN A 245 -3.04 -2.76 -28.18
CA ASN A 245 -3.48 -1.61 -27.38
C ASN A 245 -3.11 -0.28 -28.07
N LYS A 246 -1.90 -0.19 -28.65
CA LYS A 246 -1.47 0.97 -29.45
C LYS A 246 -2.26 1.17 -30.74
N LYS A 247 -2.93 0.14 -31.26
CA LYS A 247 -3.78 0.23 -32.47
C LYS A 247 -5.22 0.65 -32.15
N GLN A 248 -5.64 0.66 -30.89
CA GLN A 248 -6.99 1.00 -30.51
C GLN A 248 -7.15 2.52 -30.44
N TYR A 249 -7.27 3.12 -31.62
CA TYR A 249 -7.50 4.56 -31.74
C TYR A 249 -8.84 4.91 -31.09
N LYS A 250 -8.82 5.80 -30.09
CA LYS A 250 -10.03 6.29 -29.42
C LYS A 250 -10.75 7.39 -30.22
N ILE A 251 -10.08 7.94 -31.25
CA ILE A 251 -10.65 8.87 -32.23
C ILE A 251 -10.39 8.34 -33.66
N SER A 252 -11.41 8.33 -34.51
CA SER A 252 -11.26 7.88 -35.90
C SER A 252 -10.35 8.84 -36.69
N HIS A 253 -9.83 8.39 -37.84
CA HIS A 253 -8.96 9.23 -38.68
C HIS A 253 -9.69 10.51 -39.13
N ASN A 254 -10.93 10.38 -39.55
CA ASN A 254 -11.73 11.50 -40.04
C ASN A 254 -12.12 12.46 -38.92
N GLU A 255 -12.48 11.93 -37.74
CA GLU A 255 -12.75 12.77 -36.56
C GLU A 255 -11.50 13.50 -36.08
N PHE A 256 -10.33 12.85 -36.14
CA PHE A 256 -9.07 13.49 -35.76
C PHE A 256 -8.64 14.58 -36.75
N ALA A 257 -8.81 14.33 -38.05
CA ALA A 257 -8.59 15.34 -39.09
C ALA A 257 -9.52 16.55 -38.91
N SER A 258 -10.80 16.29 -38.64
CA SER A 258 -11.80 17.32 -38.32
C SER A 258 -11.43 18.10 -37.07
N PHE A 259 -11.02 17.42 -36.00
CA PHE A 259 -10.56 18.05 -34.76
C PHE A 259 -9.35 18.97 -34.97
N LEU A 260 -8.38 18.54 -35.78
CA LEU A 260 -7.21 19.32 -36.16
C LEU A 260 -7.49 20.42 -37.21
N LYS A 261 -8.73 20.49 -37.73
CA LYS A 261 -9.14 21.39 -38.82
C LYS A 261 -8.23 21.28 -40.05
N THR A 262 -7.89 20.04 -40.43
CA THR A 262 -7.04 19.76 -41.60
C THR A 262 -7.71 18.72 -42.49
N PRO A 263 -7.49 18.74 -43.83
CA PRO A 263 -7.95 17.68 -44.70
C PRO A 263 -7.38 16.32 -44.26
N ALA A 264 -8.22 15.28 -44.23
CA ALA A 264 -7.81 13.91 -43.87
C ALA A 264 -6.61 13.40 -44.71
N PRO A 265 -6.54 13.64 -46.04
CA PRO A 265 -5.38 13.25 -46.84
C PRO A 265 -4.05 13.87 -46.37
N THR A 266 -4.07 15.06 -45.78
CA THR A 266 -2.88 15.73 -45.24
C THR A 266 -2.25 14.91 -44.09
N LEU A 267 -3.07 14.20 -43.32
CA LEU A 267 -2.63 13.34 -42.22
C LEU A 267 -2.36 11.89 -42.65
N TYR A 268 -2.79 11.48 -43.85
CA TYR A 268 -2.57 10.14 -44.37
C TYR A 268 -1.07 9.79 -44.45
N ASN A 269 -0.25 10.76 -44.87
CA ASN A 269 1.20 10.60 -44.94
C ASN A 269 1.88 10.50 -43.56
N TRP A 270 1.24 10.96 -42.49
CA TRP A 270 1.78 10.80 -41.14
C TRP A 270 1.59 9.36 -40.66
N GLY A 271 0.42 8.75 -40.90
CA GLY A 271 0.13 7.36 -40.50
C GLY A 271 0.95 6.30 -41.25
N ASN A 272 1.46 6.62 -42.44
CA ASN A 272 2.15 5.69 -43.33
C ASN A 272 3.67 5.93 -43.45
N ASN A 273 4.24 6.93 -42.77
CA ASN A 273 5.66 7.24 -42.87
C ASN A 273 6.48 6.57 -41.76
N ASP A 274 7.14 5.46 -42.09
CA ASP A 274 8.00 4.70 -41.16
C ASP A 274 9.39 5.31 -40.92
N LYS A 275 9.72 6.43 -41.56
CA LYS A 275 11.08 7.03 -41.51
C LYS A 275 11.21 8.25 -40.57
N ASP A 276 10.17 8.63 -39.82
CA ASP A 276 10.19 9.86 -38.99
C ASP A 276 9.27 9.76 -37.74
N TYR A 277 9.35 10.73 -36.82
CA TYR A 277 8.53 10.84 -35.59
C TYR A 277 7.02 10.93 -35.88
N LYS A 278 6.62 11.28 -37.10
CA LYS A 278 5.24 11.59 -37.50
C LYS A 278 4.27 10.43 -37.29
N LYS A 279 4.66 9.19 -37.61
CA LYS A 279 3.79 8.01 -37.43
C LYS A 279 3.52 7.72 -35.96
N ASN A 280 4.56 7.77 -35.13
CA ASN A 280 4.42 7.56 -33.69
C ASN A 280 3.57 8.67 -33.06
N LEU A 281 3.81 9.92 -33.43
CA LEU A 281 3.03 11.06 -32.95
C LEU A 281 1.57 11.00 -33.38
N TYR A 282 1.31 10.62 -34.63
CA TYR A 282 -0.03 10.42 -35.15
C TYR A 282 -0.79 9.32 -34.38
N ASN A 283 -0.16 8.16 -34.16
CA ASN A 283 -0.77 7.07 -33.41
C ASN A 283 -1.02 7.44 -31.94
N PHE A 284 -0.05 8.11 -31.32
CA PHE A 284 -0.16 8.62 -29.96
C PHE A 284 -1.36 9.56 -29.79
N LEU A 285 -1.48 10.59 -30.63
CA LEU A 285 -2.57 11.55 -30.52
C LEU A 285 -3.94 10.90 -30.75
N ARG A 286 -4.00 9.89 -31.62
CA ARG A 286 -5.22 9.13 -31.88
C ARG A 286 -5.57 8.11 -30.80
N SER A 287 -4.70 7.90 -29.80
CA SER A 287 -5.01 7.08 -28.63
C SER A 287 -5.89 7.79 -27.60
N PHE A 288 -6.18 9.08 -27.81
CA PHE A 288 -7.05 9.90 -26.97
C PHE A 288 -8.43 10.09 -27.59
N LYS A 289 -9.45 10.23 -26.75
CA LYS A 289 -10.79 10.70 -27.13
C LYS A 289 -10.73 12.19 -27.46
N LYS A 290 -11.72 12.67 -28.24
CA LYS A 290 -11.84 14.10 -28.57
C LYS A 290 -11.82 15.00 -27.33
N GLN A 291 -12.55 14.64 -26.27
CA GLN A 291 -12.64 15.44 -25.03
C GLN A 291 -11.29 15.53 -24.31
N GLU A 292 -10.47 14.48 -24.34
CA GLU A 292 -9.13 14.47 -23.73
C GLU A 292 -8.19 15.41 -24.49
N LEU A 293 -8.25 15.40 -25.82
CA LEU A 293 -7.47 16.34 -26.65
C LEU A 293 -7.89 17.80 -26.43
N GLU A 294 -9.19 18.06 -26.27
CA GLU A 294 -9.72 19.39 -25.93
C GLU A 294 -9.26 19.85 -24.55
N TYR A 295 -9.16 18.94 -23.59
CA TYR A 295 -8.62 19.24 -22.26
C TYR A 295 -7.16 19.68 -22.34
N PHE A 296 -6.32 18.95 -23.09
CA PHE A 296 -4.92 19.32 -23.26
C PHE A 296 -4.75 20.71 -23.91
N LEU A 297 -5.61 21.07 -24.86
CA LEU A 297 -5.58 22.40 -25.50
C LEU A 297 -5.86 23.57 -24.54
N LYS A 298 -6.56 23.32 -23.44
CA LYS A 298 -6.94 24.31 -22.41
C LYS A 298 -5.96 24.37 -21.23
N SER A 299 -5.03 23.42 -21.13
CA SER A 299 -4.09 23.33 -20.01
C SER A 299 -3.08 24.48 -20.01
N GLU A 300 -2.92 25.14 -18.85
CA GLU A 300 -1.97 26.24 -18.65
C GLU A 300 -0.55 25.74 -18.30
N ASN A 301 -0.41 24.46 -17.92
CA ASN A 301 0.87 23.86 -17.56
C ASN A 301 1.61 23.34 -18.79
N GLY A 302 2.47 24.19 -19.37
CA GLY A 302 3.22 23.88 -20.58
C GLY A 302 4.51 23.08 -20.36
N LEU A 303 4.63 21.86 -20.89
CA LEU A 303 5.91 21.14 -20.97
C LEU A 303 6.96 21.93 -21.76
N SER A 304 8.24 21.84 -21.40
CA SER A 304 9.30 22.46 -22.20
C SER A 304 9.54 21.72 -23.52
N ASP A 305 9.87 22.46 -24.58
CA ASP A 305 10.17 21.88 -25.91
C ASP A 305 11.28 20.82 -25.82
N TYR A 306 12.26 21.01 -24.93
CA TYR A 306 13.29 20.01 -24.64
C TYR A 306 12.72 18.67 -24.14
N LYS A 307 11.78 18.70 -23.17
CA LYS A 307 11.15 17.48 -22.63
C LYS A 307 10.32 16.78 -23.69
N ILE A 308 9.53 17.55 -24.45
CA ILE A 308 8.72 17.02 -25.56
C ILE A 308 9.66 16.35 -26.57
N SER A 309 10.69 17.06 -27.04
CA SER A 309 11.64 16.57 -28.04
C SER A 309 12.32 15.26 -27.62
N LYS A 310 12.77 15.16 -26.36
CA LYS A 310 13.45 13.98 -25.84
C LYS A 310 12.58 12.72 -25.87
N ILE A 311 11.29 12.88 -25.56
CA ILE A 311 10.30 11.78 -25.52
C ILE A 311 9.79 11.47 -26.93
N THR A 312 9.32 12.50 -27.65
CA THR A 312 8.60 12.31 -28.91
C THR A 312 9.52 12.07 -30.11
N LYS A 313 10.80 12.41 -29.97
CA LYS A 313 11.80 12.46 -31.05
C LYS A 313 11.52 13.53 -32.11
N VAL A 314 10.56 14.43 -31.87
CA VAL A 314 10.38 15.64 -32.69
C VAL A 314 11.57 16.58 -32.40
N PRO A 315 12.33 17.04 -33.40
CA PRO A 315 13.43 17.98 -33.16
C PRO A 315 12.95 19.29 -32.51
N ALA A 316 13.70 19.84 -31.54
CA ALA A 316 13.31 21.07 -30.85
C ALA A 316 13.05 22.24 -31.81
N LYS A 317 13.90 22.41 -32.84
CA LYS A 317 13.71 23.42 -33.89
C LYS A 317 12.38 23.24 -34.64
N THR A 318 11.96 22.01 -34.87
CA THR A 318 10.67 21.70 -35.49
C THR A 318 9.50 22.09 -34.58
N LEU A 319 9.59 21.81 -33.28
CA LEU A 319 8.58 22.25 -32.31
C LEU A 319 8.44 23.77 -32.27
N SER A 320 9.56 24.50 -32.26
CA SER A 320 9.55 25.97 -32.30
C SER A 320 8.93 26.52 -33.60
N ASN A 321 9.08 25.82 -34.72
CA ASN A 321 8.41 26.19 -35.97
C ASN A 321 6.90 25.92 -35.90
N TRP A 322 6.48 24.80 -35.31
CA TRP A 322 5.06 24.49 -35.12
C TRP A 322 4.37 25.49 -34.19
N ALA A 323 5.07 25.98 -33.16
CA ALA A 323 4.57 27.01 -32.26
C ALA A 323 4.18 28.32 -32.98
N LYS A 324 4.81 28.62 -34.12
CA LYS A 324 4.60 29.83 -34.92
C LYS A 324 3.72 29.60 -36.16
N SER A 325 3.24 28.38 -36.38
CA SER A 325 2.47 28.03 -37.59
C SER A 325 1.00 28.39 -37.42
N ASP A 326 0.33 28.84 -38.49
CA ASP A 326 -1.14 28.99 -38.52
C ASP A 326 -1.87 27.72 -38.98
N SER A 327 -1.17 26.58 -38.98
CA SER A 327 -1.70 25.28 -39.44
C SER A 327 -2.05 24.34 -38.28
N TYR A 328 -2.57 23.15 -38.63
CA TYR A 328 -2.80 22.06 -37.68
C TYR A 328 -1.58 21.68 -36.84
N LEU A 329 -0.36 22.00 -37.30
CA LEU A 329 0.88 21.78 -36.56
C LEU A 329 0.92 22.57 -35.24
N ASN A 330 0.36 23.77 -35.20
CA ASN A 330 0.24 24.55 -33.96
C ASN A 330 -0.74 23.92 -32.98
N VAL A 331 -1.85 23.36 -33.49
CA VAL A 331 -2.81 22.62 -32.66
C VAL A 331 -2.12 21.41 -32.02
N ILE A 332 -1.35 20.65 -32.79
CA ILE A 332 -0.53 19.53 -32.28
C ILE A 332 0.49 20.01 -31.24
N TYR A 333 1.20 21.11 -31.51
CA TYR A 333 2.15 21.70 -30.57
C TYR A 333 1.47 22.04 -29.23
N ARG A 334 0.32 22.72 -29.27
CA ARG A 334 -0.43 23.10 -28.08
C ARG A 334 -0.93 21.89 -27.28
N ILE A 335 -1.38 20.83 -27.94
CA ILE A 335 -1.73 19.56 -27.29
C ILE A 335 -0.50 19.01 -26.55
N LEU A 336 0.65 18.91 -27.23
CA LEU A 336 1.88 18.40 -26.61
C LEU A 336 2.36 19.26 -25.43
N LYS A 337 2.10 20.56 -25.46
CA LYS A 337 2.40 21.46 -24.34
C LYS A 337 1.50 21.18 -23.14
N GLY A 338 0.21 20.92 -23.37
CA GLY A 338 -0.78 20.75 -22.31
C GLY A 338 -0.90 19.34 -21.72
N ILE A 339 -0.28 18.33 -22.35
CA ILE A 339 -0.17 16.97 -21.80
C ILE A 339 0.84 16.97 -20.65
N ASP A 340 0.51 16.32 -19.54
CA ASP A 340 1.44 16.18 -18.43
C ASP A 340 2.60 15.21 -18.74
N LEU A 341 3.73 15.38 -18.04
CA LEU A 341 4.93 14.59 -18.29
C LEU A 341 4.73 13.09 -18.05
N LYS A 342 3.85 12.70 -17.11
CA LYS A 342 3.58 11.31 -16.76
C LYS A 342 2.80 10.65 -17.90
N ALA A 343 1.72 11.29 -18.36
CA ALA A 343 0.93 10.85 -19.51
C ALA A 343 1.80 10.75 -20.78
N LEU A 344 2.64 11.76 -21.07
CA LEU A 344 3.50 11.73 -22.25
C LEU A 344 4.52 10.56 -22.20
N ASN A 345 5.06 10.23 -21.03
CA ASN A 345 5.99 9.10 -20.89
C ASN A 345 5.32 7.73 -20.98
N ILE A 346 4.10 7.60 -20.44
CA ILE A 346 3.35 6.33 -20.43
C ILE A 346 2.81 6.00 -21.83
N PHE A 347 2.17 6.98 -22.48
CA PHE A 347 1.39 6.70 -23.69
C PHE A 347 2.20 6.84 -24.99
N TYR A 348 3.32 7.57 -25.01
CA TYR A 348 4.11 7.78 -26.24
C TYR A 348 5.12 6.66 -26.52
N LYS A 349 5.67 6.01 -25.49
CA LYS A 349 6.68 4.94 -25.64
C LYS A 349 6.05 3.64 -26.11
#